data_AF-A0AAV3EE03-F1
#
_entry.id   AF-A0AAV3EE03-F1
#
_cell.length_a   1.000
_cell.length_b   1.000
_cell.length_c   1.000
_cell.angle_alpha   90.00
_cell.angle_beta   90.00
_cell.angle_gamma   90.00
#
_symmetry.space_group_name_H-M   'P 1'
#
loop_
_entity.id
_entity.type
_entity.pdbx_description
1 polymer ?
#
loop_
_entity_poly.entity_id
_entity_poly.type
_entity_poly.pdbx_seq_one_letter_code
_entity_poly.pdbx_strand_id
1 'polypeptide(L)'
;MSENELKNNEKTEKNGMKRGLQNRHVQIIAIAGTIGTGLFLGAGRSISLTGPSIILIYMLTGLFMYLMMRAIGEMLYYDPDQHTFINFITKYLGTGWGYFSGWSYWISLIFIGMAEITAVAQYVQYWFPDWPAWMIQLVFLALLSLVNLIAVRVFGEVEFWFAMIKIVAIIALIATAVFMVLTGFKTPHGVASLGNIGRGFQLFPNGFVSFVMAFQMVFFAYQAIEFIGITTSETANPRAVLPKAIKEIPLRIVLFYGGSLLAIMAIIPWEKLATADSPFVIVFQLAGLKWAAALINFVVLTSAASALNSTLYSTGRHLYQIAHDTPNPFLEKIGAGKLSRQNVPQNAILASATTIAFAAFIKILPGVSDSFALITASSSGVYIAIYGLTMLAHLKYRKSPDFMADGYLMPAYKFLNPLTMLFFAFVFVTLFLQESTVVGAIGSAVWIVVFGLYSQFKFRK
;
A
#
# COMPACT_ATOMS: atom_id res chain seq x y z
N MET A 1 -19.70 42.06 -9.67
CA MET A 1 -18.97 40.80 -9.38
C MET A 1 -17.60 41.19 -8.86
N SER A 2 -17.40 41.20 -7.55
CA SER A 2 -16.15 41.65 -6.93
C SER A 2 -15.16 40.50 -6.82
N GLU A 3 -13.85 40.79 -6.80
CA GLU A 3 -12.77 39.79 -6.66
C GLU A 3 -12.91 38.85 -5.45
N ASN A 4 -13.77 39.19 -4.47
CA ASN A 4 -14.08 38.33 -3.33
C ASN A 4 -15.04 37.16 -3.64
N GLU A 5 -15.83 37.21 -4.72
CA GLU A 5 -16.69 36.10 -5.12
C GLU A 5 -15.91 34.99 -5.87
N LEU A 6 -14.75 35.33 -6.46
CA LEU A 6 -13.89 34.36 -7.15
C LEU A 6 -13.05 33.49 -6.20
N LYS A 7 -12.86 33.90 -4.93
CA LYS A 7 -12.11 33.12 -3.92
C LYS A 7 -12.93 32.08 -3.17
N ASN A 8 -14.27 32.15 -3.19
CA ASN A 8 -15.14 31.25 -2.44
C ASN A 8 -15.66 30.03 -3.23
N ASN A 9 -15.26 29.87 -4.49
CA ASN A 9 -15.55 28.67 -5.27
C ASN A 9 -14.49 27.57 -5.01
N GLU A 10 -14.32 27.17 -3.75
CA GLU A 10 -13.83 25.82 -3.46
C GLU A 10 -14.92 24.87 -3.98
N LYS A 11 -14.72 24.29 -5.16
CA LYS A 11 -15.66 23.36 -5.81
C LYS A 11 -16.02 22.24 -4.82
N THR A 12 -17.20 22.35 -4.20
CA THR A 12 -17.84 21.25 -3.48
C THR A 12 -18.14 20.15 -4.50
N GLU A 13 -17.60 18.96 -4.26
CA GLU A 13 -17.88 17.76 -5.05
C GLU A 13 -19.39 17.45 -5.06
N LYS A 14 -19.88 16.67 -6.04
CA LYS A 14 -21.27 16.16 -6.03
C LYS A 14 -21.61 15.36 -4.76
N ASN A 15 -20.60 14.88 -4.03
CA ASN A 15 -20.75 14.15 -2.76
C ASN A 15 -20.57 15.02 -1.50
N GLY A 16 -20.43 16.34 -1.63
CA GLY A 16 -20.33 17.28 -0.50
C GLY A 16 -18.93 17.44 0.12
N MET A 17 -17.93 16.68 -0.31
CA MET A 17 -16.56 16.78 0.23
C MET A 17 -15.79 17.96 -0.39
N LYS A 18 -14.98 18.64 0.42
CA LYS A 18 -14.12 19.76 -0.04
C LYS A 18 -12.77 19.24 -0.53
N ARG A 19 -12.29 19.77 -1.66
CA ARG A 19 -10.91 19.60 -2.15
C ARG A 19 -9.95 20.39 -1.25
N GLY A 20 -9.19 19.69 -0.40
CA GLY A 20 -8.30 20.32 0.59
C GLY A 20 -6.80 20.07 0.39
N LEU A 21 -6.40 19.20 -0.54
CA LEU A 21 -5.00 18.85 -0.77
C LEU A 21 -4.35 19.78 -1.80
N GLN A 22 -3.18 20.34 -1.46
CA GLN A 22 -2.37 21.09 -2.39
C GLN A 22 -1.61 20.14 -3.34
N ASN A 23 -1.24 20.62 -4.54
CA ASN A 23 -0.49 19.82 -5.52
C ASN A 23 0.79 19.18 -4.93
N ARG A 24 1.50 19.90 -4.04
CA ARG A 24 2.68 19.39 -3.35
C ARG A 24 2.35 18.21 -2.42
N HIS A 25 1.21 18.28 -1.72
CA HIS A 25 0.74 17.21 -0.84
C HIS A 25 0.40 15.99 -1.67
N VAL A 26 -0.32 16.15 -2.78
CA VAL A 26 -0.69 15.03 -3.65
C VAL A 26 0.56 14.35 -4.24
N GLN A 27 1.54 15.11 -4.72
CA GLN A 27 2.78 14.51 -5.25
C GLN A 27 3.55 13.73 -4.19
N ILE A 28 3.67 14.28 -2.98
CA ILE A 28 4.43 13.64 -1.90
C ILE A 28 3.66 12.47 -1.29
N ILE A 29 2.34 12.57 -1.11
CA ILE A 29 1.49 11.44 -0.73
C ILE A 29 1.56 10.34 -1.79
N ALA A 30 1.53 10.69 -3.08
CA ALA A 30 1.69 9.74 -4.16
C ALA A 30 3.07 9.06 -4.14
N ILE A 31 4.14 9.74 -3.72
CA ILE A 31 5.47 9.12 -3.55
C ILE A 31 5.49 8.25 -2.29
N ALA A 32 5.03 8.78 -1.17
CA ALA A 32 5.08 8.14 0.13
C ALA A 32 4.15 6.94 0.27
N GLY A 33 3.01 6.97 -0.41
CA GLY A 33 2.09 5.84 -0.52
C GLY A 33 2.68 4.68 -1.33
N THR A 34 3.69 4.93 -2.16
CA THR A 34 4.49 3.86 -2.78
C THR A 34 5.65 3.38 -1.91
N ILE A 35 5.79 3.86 -0.67
CA ILE A 35 6.85 3.46 0.26
C ILE A 35 6.20 3.09 1.60
N GLY A 36 5.91 1.81 1.77
CA GLY A 36 5.28 1.26 2.96
C GLY A 36 6.27 0.61 3.93
N THR A 37 5.72 0.15 5.06
CA THR A 37 6.45 -0.65 6.06
C THR A 37 7.01 -1.95 5.49
N GLY A 38 6.39 -2.50 4.44
CA GLY A 38 6.82 -3.71 3.77
C GLY A 38 8.28 -3.68 3.26
N LEU A 39 8.82 -2.52 2.86
CA LEU A 39 10.24 -2.42 2.49
C LEU A 39 11.15 -2.58 3.72
N PHE A 40 10.87 -1.85 4.80
CA PHE A 40 11.75 -1.81 5.97
C PHE A 40 11.64 -3.05 6.87
N LEU A 41 10.42 -3.57 7.06
CA LEU A 41 10.17 -4.80 7.81
C LEU A 41 10.50 -6.05 6.98
N GLY A 42 10.18 -6.02 5.69
CA GLY A 42 10.24 -7.20 4.83
C GLY A 42 11.60 -7.45 4.20
N ALA A 43 12.46 -6.43 4.03
CA ALA A 43 13.72 -6.60 3.30
C ALA A 43 14.61 -7.70 3.89
N GLY A 44 14.79 -7.77 5.22
CA GLY A 44 15.61 -8.80 5.86
C GLY A 44 15.13 -10.22 5.57
N ARG A 45 13.83 -10.48 5.80
CA ARG A 45 13.18 -11.79 5.52
C ARG A 45 13.18 -12.11 4.02
N SER A 46 12.94 -11.14 3.16
CA SER A 46 12.91 -11.34 1.71
C SER A 46 14.31 -11.62 1.12
N ILE A 47 15.33 -10.91 1.61
CA ILE A 47 16.73 -11.18 1.24
C ILE A 47 17.16 -12.54 1.76
N SER A 48 16.81 -12.93 3.00
CA SER A 48 17.21 -14.25 3.50
C SER A 48 16.54 -15.40 2.74
N LEU A 49 15.30 -15.21 2.27
CA LEU A 49 14.58 -16.22 1.47
C LEU A 49 15.15 -16.41 0.07
N THR A 50 15.60 -15.34 -0.58
CA THR A 50 15.85 -15.35 -2.04
C THR A 50 17.24 -14.83 -2.44
N GLY A 51 18.02 -14.33 -1.49
CA GLY A 51 19.29 -13.69 -1.74
C GLY A 51 19.15 -12.50 -2.69
N PRO A 52 20.13 -12.28 -3.60
CA PRO A 52 20.10 -11.15 -4.52
C PRO A 52 18.97 -11.24 -5.56
N SER A 53 18.39 -12.43 -5.77
CA SER A 53 17.25 -12.60 -6.67
C SER A 53 15.99 -11.85 -6.21
N ILE A 54 15.95 -11.39 -4.95
CA ILE A 54 14.88 -10.51 -4.44
C ILE A 54 14.65 -9.27 -5.31
N ILE A 55 15.72 -8.74 -5.91
CA ILE A 55 15.64 -7.58 -6.81
C ILE A 55 14.73 -7.90 -7.99
N LEU A 56 14.85 -9.10 -8.56
CA LEU A 56 14.00 -9.54 -9.69
C LEU A 56 12.54 -9.63 -9.27
N ILE A 57 12.25 -10.10 -8.05
CA ILE A 57 10.89 -10.20 -7.52
C ILE A 57 10.28 -8.80 -7.35
N TYR A 58 11.02 -7.85 -6.78
CA TYR A 58 10.58 -6.44 -6.67
C TYR A 58 10.37 -5.79 -8.04
N MET A 59 11.30 -5.97 -8.99
CA MET A 59 11.17 -5.40 -10.33
C MET A 59 9.99 -6.01 -11.10
N LEU A 60 9.80 -7.32 -11.02
CA LEU A 60 8.71 -8.01 -11.72
C LEU A 60 7.35 -7.65 -11.10
N THR A 61 7.24 -7.68 -9.78
CA THR A 61 6.00 -7.29 -9.09
C THR A 61 5.69 -5.82 -9.34
N GLY A 62 6.69 -4.94 -9.21
CA GLY A 62 6.55 -3.52 -9.50
C GLY A 62 6.15 -3.23 -10.94
N LEU A 63 6.67 -3.99 -11.92
CA LEU A 63 6.24 -3.90 -13.31
C LEU A 63 4.75 -4.18 -13.46
N PHE A 64 4.24 -5.27 -12.89
CA PHE A 64 2.81 -5.61 -12.98
C PHE A 64 1.92 -4.64 -12.21
N MET A 65 2.37 -4.13 -11.07
CA MET A 65 1.68 -3.06 -10.34
C MET A 65 1.64 -1.75 -11.15
N TYR A 66 2.72 -1.43 -11.87
CA TYR A 66 2.73 -0.31 -12.81
C TYR A 66 1.75 -0.52 -13.97
N LEU A 67 1.67 -1.73 -14.54
CA LEU A 67 0.71 -2.06 -15.62
C LEU A 67 -0.74 -1.92 -15.14
N MET A 68 -1.04 -2.35 -13.92
CA MET A 68 -2.34 -2.11 -13.29
C MET A 68 -2.61 -0.61 -13.13
N MET A 69 -1.64 0.15 -12.63
CA MET A 69 -1.78 1.61 -12.51
C MET A 69 -1.93 2.31 -13.86
N ARG A 70 -1.35 1.78 -14.94
CA ARG A 70 -1.62 2.25 -16.31
C ARG A 70 -3.07 2.02 -16.72
N ALA A 71 -3.65 0.86 -16.41
CA ALA A 71 -5.04 0.56 -16.68
C ALA A 71 -6.01 1.45 -15.87
N ILE A 72 -5.74 1.63 -14.57
CA ILE A 72 -6.50 2.55 -13.70
C ILE A 72 -6.38 3.98 -14.23
N GLY A 73 -5.17 4.42 -14.54
CA GLY A 73 -4.91 5.77 -15.03
C GLY A 73 -5.60 6.08 -16.35
N GLU A 74 -5.73 5.09 -17.23
CA GLU A 74 -6.48 5.26 -18.47
C GLU A 74 -7.98 5.49 -18.22
N MET A 75 -8.60 4.72 -17.33
CA MET A 75 -10.02 4.89 -16.98
C MET A 75 -10.27 6.21 -16.24
N LEU A 76 -9.40 6.56 -15.27
CA LEU A 76 -9.47 7.84 -14.55
C LEU A 76 -9.17 9.05 -15.44
N TYR A 77 -8.38 8.88 -16.50
CA TYR A 77 -8.16 9.96 -17.46
C TYR A 77 -9.45 10.26 -18.23
N TYR A 78 -10.22 9.23 -18.60
CA TYR A 78 -11.53 9.41 -19.23
C TYR A 78 -12.52 10.09 -18.30
N ASP A 79 -12.67 9.59 -17.07
CA ASP A 79 -13.61 10.12 -16.07
C ASP A 79 -12.87 10.45 -14.74
N PRO A 80 -12.30 11.66 -14.64
CA PRO A 80 -11.50 12.08 -13.48
C PRO A 80 -12.33 12.44 -12.25
N ASP A 81 -13.66 12.55 -12.39
CA ASP A 81 -14.57 12.85 -11.28
C ASP A 81 -14.86 11.60 -10.43
N GLN A 82 -14.37 10.43 -10.86
CA GLN A 82 -14.45 9.20 -10.07
C GLN A 82 -13.42 9.22 -8.95
N HIS A 83 -13.89 9.24 -7.71
CA HIS A 83 -13.03 9.16 -6.52
C HIS A 83 -12.39 7.80 -6.29
N THR A 84 -12.93 6.74 -6.90
CA THR A 84 -12.40 5.38 -6.76
C THR A 84 -12.43 4.63 -8.08
N PHE A 85 -11.37 3.85 -8.33
CA PHE A 85 -11.30 2.96 -9.47
C PHE A 85 -12.37 1.85 -9.42
N ILE A 86 -12.93 1.57 -8.23
CA ILE A 86 -14.03 0.61 -8.05
C ILE A 86 -15.28 1.01 -8.85
N ASN A 87 -15.52 2.30 -9.06
CA ASN A 87 -16.68 2.75 -9.84
C ASN A 87 -16.60 2.27 -11.29
N PHE A 88 -15.40 2.06 -11.84
CA PHE A 88 -15.24 1.44 -13.15
C PHE A 88 -15.57 -0.06 -13.13
N ILE A 89 -15.31 -0.76 -12.04
CA ILE A 89 -15.77 -2.14 -11.85
C ILE A 89 -17.30 -2.17 -11.88
N THR A 90 -17.96 -1.32 -11.12
CA THR A 90 -19.43 -1.20 -11.11
C THR A 90 -19.97 -0.89 -12.52
N LYS A 91 -19.37 0.10 -13.19
CA LYS A 91 -19.83 0.58 -14.50
C LYS A 91 -19.67 -0.48 -15.60
N TYR A 92 -18.52 -1.16 -15.68
CA TYR A 92 -18.22 -2.07 -16.78
C TYR A 92 -18.50 -3.54 -16.48
N LEU A 93 -18.43 -3.97 -15.22
CA LEU A 93 -18.71 -5.36 -14.81
C LEU A 93 -20.10 -5.54 -14.19
N GLY A 94 -20.77 -4.45 -13.78
CA GLY A 94 -22.13 -4.46 -13.24
C GLY A 94 -22.18 -4.27 -11.73
N THR A 95 -23.38 -4.00 -11.22
CA THR A 95 -23.64 -3.64 -9.81
C THR A 95 -23.25 -4.73 -8.82
N GLY A 96 -23.42 -6.02 -9.16
CA GLY A 96 -23.00 -7.13 -8.31
C GLY A 96 -21.48 -7.14 -8.06
N TRP A 97 -20.66 -6.96 -9.11
CA TRP A 97 -19.21 -6.87 -8.97
C TRP A 97 -18.77 -5.54 -8.33
N GLY A 98 -19.50 -4.46 -8.57
CA GLY A 98 -19.34 -3.20 -7.87
C GLY A 98 -19.53 -3.32 -6.36
N TYR A 99 -20.62 -3.95 -5.94
CA TYR A 99 -20.92 -4.21 -4.52
C TYR A 99 -19.87 -5.10 -3.87
N PHE A 100 -19.50 -6.20 -4.52
CA PHE A 100 -18.41 -7.06 -4.07
C PHE A 100 -17.13 -6.26 -3.87
N SER A 101 -16.71 -5.48 -4.88
CA SER A 101 -15.44 -4.75 -4.86
C SER A 101 -15.44 -3.62 -3.84
N GLY A 102 -16.55 -2.91 -3.67
CA GLY A 102 -16.68 -1.85 -2.66
C GLY A 102 -16.42 -2.35 -1.24
N TRP A 103 -17.17 -3.36 -0.81
CA TRP A 103 -17.01 -3.96 0.52
C TRP A 103 -15.68 -4.70 0.68
N SER A 104 -15.26 -5.44 -0.35
CA SER A 104 -13.99 -6.18 -0.34
C SER A 104 -12.78 -5.25 -0.25
N TYR A 105 -12.84 -4.08 -0.90
CA TYR A 105 -11.78 -3.10 -0.79
C TYR A 105 -11.75 -2.45 0.59
N TRP A 106 -12.92 -2.08 1.12
CA TRP A 106 -13.00 -1.51 2.47
C TRP A 106 -12.44 -2.48 3.52
N ILE A 107 -12.83 -3.76 3.52
CA ILE A 107 -12.29 -4.75 4.47
C ILE A 107 -10.79 -5.02 4.25
N SER A 108 -10.31 -4.96 3.01
CA SER A 108 -8.87 -5.10 2.73
C SER A 108 -8.07 -3.94 3.30
N LEU A 109 -8.59 -2.71 3.17
CA LEU A 109 -7.99 -1.55 3.82
C LEU A 109 -8.01 -1.68 5.35
N ILE A 110 -9.07 -2.24 5.94
CA ILE A 110 -9.08 -2.57 7.38
C ILE A 110 -7.93 -3.52 7.72
N PHE A 111 -7.72 -4.59 6.95
CA PHE A 111 -6.59 -5.50 7.18
C PHE A 111 -5.22 -4.81 7.03
N ILE A 112 -5.04 -3.92 6.05
CA ILE A 112 -3.83 -3.08 5.98
C ILE A 112 -3.67 -2.29 7.29
N GLY A 113 -4.71 -1.60 7.75
CA GLY A 113 -4.68 -0.85 9.00
C GLY A 113 -4.32 -1.71 10.22
N MET A 114 -4.82 -2.95 10.27
CA MET A 114 -4.46 -3.93 11.30
C MET A 114 -2.98 -4.34 11.23
N ALA A 115 -2.44 -4.53 10.02
CA ALA A 115 -1.02 -4.85 9.83
C ALA A 115 -0.13 -3.66 10.25
N GLU A 116 -0.49 -2.44 9.85
CA GLU A 116 0.27 -1.23 10.17
C GLU A 116 0.24 -0.90 11.67
N ILE A 117 -0.91 -1.02 12.35
CA ILE A 117 -0.96 -0.81 13.80
C ILE A 117 -0.18 -1.90 14.57
N THR A 118 -0.13 -3.13 14.04
CA THR A 118 0.71 -4.20 14.59
C THR A 118 2.19 -3.85 14.46
N ALA A 119 2.62 -3.34 13.31
CA ALA A 119 3.97 -2.84 13.10
C ALA A 119 4.31 -1.67 14.05
N VAL A 120 3.41 -0.68 14.18
CA VAL A 120 3.58 0.44 15.13
C VAL A 120 3.88 -0.07 16.54
N ALA A 121 3.12 -1.06 17.03
CA ALA A 121 3.34 -1.62 18.36
C ALA A 121 4.71 -2.28 18.50
N GLN A 122 5.10 -3.11 17.53
CA GLN A 122 6.41 -3.76 17.51
C GLN A 122 7.55 -2.74 17.54
N TYR A 123 7.42 -1.65 16.79
CA TYR A 123 8.43 -0.61 16.73
C TYR A 123 8.47 0.26 17.99
N VAL A 124 7.34 0.56 18.63
CA VAL A 124 7.33 1.27 19.92
C VAL A 124 7.97 0.43 21.03
N GLN A 125 7.79 -0.89 21.00
CA GLN A 125 8.38 -1.82 21.96
C GLN A 125 9.92 -1.88 21.90
N TYR A 126 10.55 -1.33 20.87
CA TYR A 126 12.00 -1.11 20.88
C TYR A 126 12.45 -0.20 22.04
N TRP A 127 11.70 0.88 22.29
CA TRP A 127 11.99 1.80 23.41
C TRP A 127 11.27 1.42 24.70
N PHE A 128 10.12 0.75 24.58
CA PHE A 128 9.29 0.35 25.71
C PHE A 128 8.92 -1.15 25.63
N PRO A 129 9.88 -2.07 25.86
CA PRO A 129 9.67 -3.52 25.64
C PRO A 129 8.55 -4.11 26.50
N ASP A 130 8.41 -3.60 27.71
CA ASP A 130 7.44 -4.08 28.70
C ASP A 130 6.02 -3.56 28.45
N TRP A 131 5.83 -2.61 27.52
CA TRP A 131 4.51 -2.07 27.23
C TRP A 131 3.67 -3.08 26.45
N PRO A 132 2.45 -3.39 26.91
CA PRO A 132 1.58 -4.31 26.19
C PRO A 132 1.26 -3.80 24.79
N ALA A 133 1.45 -4.65 23.77
CA ALA A 133 1.22 -4.28 22.37
C ALA A 133 -0.19 -3.73 22.13
N TRP A 134 -1.22 -4.38 22.69
CA TRP A 134 -2.63 -3.95 22.55
C TRP A 134 -2.84 -2.50 23.03
N MET A 135 -2.17 -2.08 24.11
CA MET A 135 -2.30 -0.74 24.66
C MET A 135 -1.69 0.28 23.70
N ILE A 136 -0.49 -0.01 23.18
CA ILE A 136 0.17 0.84 22.17
C ILE A 136 -0.72 1.00 20.95
N GLN A 137 -1.30 -0.10 20.45
CA GLN A 137 -2.16 -0.10 19.28
C GLN A 137 -3.38 0.79 19.47
N LEU A 138 -4.10 0.66 20.60
CA LEU A 138 -5.29 1.47 20.88
C LEU A 138 -4.95 2.96 21.02
N VAL A 139 -3.84 3.30 21.67
CA VAL A 139 -3.40 4.70 21.84
C VAL A 139 -3.05 5.33 20.49
N PHE A 140 -2.21 4.66 19.68
CA PHE A 140 -1.81 5.19 18.37
C PHE A 140 -3.00 5.27 17.41
N LEU A 141 -3.89 4.29 17.43
CA LEU A 141 -5.10 4.29 16.62
C LEU A 141 -6.02 5.45 17.00
N ALA A 142 -6.18 5.73 18.30
CA ALA A 142 -6.95 6.88 18.77
C ALA A 142 -6.31 8.21 18.34
N LEU A 143 -4.99 8.36 18.50
CA LEU A 143 -4.26 9.56 18.10
C LEU A 143 -4.40 9.85 16.60
N LEU A 144 -4.14 8.86 15.74
CA LEU A 144 -4.24 9.03 14.29
C LEU A 144 -5.69 9.17 13.82
N SER A 145 -6.64 8.52 14.48
CA SER A 145 -8.07 8.76 14.21
C SER A 145 -8.44 10.22 14.50
N LEU A 146 -8.00 10.78 15.62
CA LEU A 146 -8.25 12.19 15.96
C LEU A 146 -7.67 13.14 14.90
N VAL A 147 -6.46 12.88 14.39
CA VAL A 147 -5.87 13.66 13.28
C VAL A 147 -6.79 13.65 12.05
N ASN A 148 -7.37 12.50 11.72
CA ASN A 148 -8.29 12.35 10.59
C ASN A 148 -9.65 13.03 10.81
N LEU A 149 -10.02 13.36 12.06
CA LEU A 149 -11.30 14.00 12.39
C LEU A 149 -11.25 15.54 12.36
N ILE A 150 -10.06 16.14 12.45
CA ILE A 150 -9.91 17.61 12.59
C ILE A 150 -10.06 18.33 11.24
N ALA A 151 -9.19 18.04 10.26
CA ALA A 151 -9.26 18.64 8.93
C ALA A 151 -8.38 17.89 7.92
N VAL A 152 -8.86 17.77 6.68
CA VAL A 152 -8.14 17.16 5.54
C VAL A 152 -6.77 17.82 5.30
N ARG A 153 -6.63 19.11 5.60
CA ARG A 153 -5.36 19.84 5.47
C ARG A 153 -4.32 19.38 6.48
N VAL A 154 -4.73 19.05 7.71
CA VAL A 154 -3.81 18.56 8.76
C VAL A 154 -3.28 17.18 8.38
N PHE A 155 -4.16 16.32 7.84
CA PHE A 155 -3.75 15.03 7.25
C PHE A 155 -2.64 15.23 6.19
N GLY A 156 -2.83 16.15 5.25
CA GLY A 156 -1.84 16.40 4.19
C GLY A 156 -0.47 16.89 4.69
N GLU A 157 -0.45 17.73 5.73
CA GLU A 157 0.81 18.20 6.33
C GLU A 157 1.51 17.10 7.14
N VAL A 158 0.77 16.30 7.91
CA VAL A 158 1.33 15.15 8.65
C VAL A 158 1.96 14.15 7.68
N GLU A 159 1.25 13.82 6.59
CA GLU A 159 1.78 12.92 5.57
C GLU A 159 3.01 13.49 4.85
N PHE A 160 3.04 14.79 4.58
CA PHE A 160 4.21 15.43 3.99
C PHE A 160 5.48 15.19 4.83
N TRP A 161 5.38 15.37 6.15
CA TRP A 161 6.52 15.17 7.04
C TRP A 161 6.91 13.71 7.19
N PHE A 162 5.94 12.80 7.36
CA PHE A 162 6.23 11.36 7.42
C PHE A 162 6.85 10.84 6.12
N ALA A 163 6.38 11.32 4.97
CA ALA A 163 6.98 11.03 3.67
C ALA A 163 8.44 11.47 3.58
N MET A 164 8.73 12.69 4.05
CA MET A 164 10.08 13.25 4.01
C MET A 164 11.07 12.39 4.80
N ILE A 165 10.69 11.95 6.00
CA ILE A 165 11.52 11.08 6.86
C ILE A 165 11.90 9.79 6.12
N LYS A 166 10.93 9.13 5.47
CA LYS A 166 11.14 7.90 4.69
C LYS A 166 12.11 8.11 3.53
N ILE A 167 11.85 9.15 2.72
CA ILE A 167 12.63 9.44 1.51
C ILE A 167 14.08 9.79 1.88
N VAL A 168 14.28 10.64 2.90
CA VAL A 168 15.61 11.02 3.37
C VAL A 168 16.37 9.80 3.88
N ALA A 169 15.72 8.90 4.64
CA ALA A 169 16.37 7.69 5.14
C ALA A 169 16.85 6.76 4.01
N ILE A 170 16.05 6.58 2.95
CA ILE A 170 16.43 5.74 1.81
C ILE A 170 17.55 6.39 1.00
N ILE A 171 17.47 7.70 0.75
CA ILE A 171 18.53 8.43 0.04
C ILE A 171 19.85 8.37 0.83
N ALA A 172 19.79 8.57 2.15
CA ALA A 172 20.95 8.47 3.03
C ALA A 172 21.56 7.06 2.96
N LEU A 173 20.75 6.00 3.00
CA LEU A 173 21.22 4.63 2.89
C LEU A 173 21.98 4.40 1.57
N ILE A 174 21.38 4.82 0.44
CA ILE A 174 21.99 4.66 -0.88
C ILE A 174 23.30 5.46 -0.96
N ALA A 175 23.30 6.71 -0.48
CA ALA A 175 24.49 7.55 -0.45
C ALA A 175 25.62 6.94 0.41
N THR A 176 25.29 6.40 1.59
CA THR A 176 26.23 5.69 2.46
C THR A 176 26.81 4.47 1.75
N ALA A 177 26.00 3.66 1.07
CA ALA A 177 26.49 2.51 0.32
C ALA A 177 27.41 2.90 -0.83
N VAL A 178 27.04 3.93 -1.61
CA VAL A 178 27.89 4.45 -2.68
C VAL A 178 29.23 4.91 -2.11
N PHE A 179 29.23 5.66 -1.01
CA PHE A 179 30.46 6.11 -0.34
C PHE A 179 31.32 4.92 0.14
N MET A 180 30.73 3.95 0.81
CA MET A 180 31.45 2.77 1.32
C MET A 180 32.04 1.92 0.19
N VAL A 181 31.32 1.77 -0.92
CA VAL A 181 31.81 1.04 -2.11
C VAL A 181 32.96 1.79 -2.79
N LEU A 182 32.83 3.11 -3.00
CA LEU A 182 33.86 3.92 -3.67
C LEU A 182 35.14 4.04 -2.85
N THR A 183 35.05 4.00 -1.52
CA THR A 183 36.20 4.05 -0.61
C THR A 183 36.81 2.68 -0.31
N GLY A 184 36.21 1.59 -0.79
CA GLY A 184 36.65 0.23 -0.45
C GLY A 184 36.55 -0.07 1.05
N PHE A 185 35.49 0.44 1.70
CA PHE A 185 35.30 0.34 3.14
C PHE A 185 35.30 -1.13 3.61
N LYS A 186 36.08 -1.42 4.66
CA LYS A 186 36.16 -2.75 5.25
C LYS A 186 35.07 -2.94 6.30
N THR A 187 34.17 -3.89 6.08
CA THR A 187 33.18 -4.34 7.05
C THR A 187 33.67 -5.63 7.74
N PRO A 188 33.06 -6.05 8.86
CA PRO A 188 33.30 -7.37 9.46
C PRO A 188 33.03 -8.56 8.52
N HIS A 189 32.32 -8.32 7.41
CA HIS A 189 31.92 -9.35 6.43
C HIS A 189 32.67 -9.24 5.10
N GLY A 190 33.69 -8.38 5.02
CA GLY A 190 34.48 -8.14 3.82
C GLY A 190 34.42 -6.70 3.34
N VAL A 191 35.01 -6.44 2.18
CA VAL A 191 35.04 -5.10 1.58
C VAL A 191 33.70 -4.79 0.93
N ALA A 192 33.13 -3.61 1.20
CA ALA A 192 31.95 -3.10 0.52
C ALA A 192 32.25 -2.97 -0.98
N SER A 193 31.46 -3.65 -1.82
CA SER A 193 31.70 -3.73 -3.26
C SER A 193 30.43 -4.16 -3.98
N LEU A 194 30.22 -3.65 -5.20
CA LEU A 194 29.19 -4.19 -6.09
C LEU A 194 29.39 -5.68 -6.38
N GLY A 195 30.63 -6.18 -6.26
CA GLY A 195 30.94 -7.60 -6.36
C GLY A 195 30.23 -8.47 -5.33
N ASN A 196 29.83 -7.93 -4.17
CA ASN A 196 29.10 -8.70 -3.14
C ASN A 196 27.68 -9.10 -3.58
N ILE A 197 27.11 -8.40 -4.57
CA ILE A 197 25.79 -8.74 -5.13
C ILE A 197 25.90 -9.92 -6.12
N GLY A 198 26.95 -9.92 -6.95
CA GLY A 198 27.10 -10.89 -8.04
C GLY A 198 27.94 -12.13 -7.69
N ARG A 199 28.85 -12.02 -6.72
CA ARG A 199 29.74 -13.14 -6.34
C ARG A 199 28.90 -14.25 -5.72
N GLY A 200 28.92 -15.43 -6.33
CA GLY A 200 28.13 -16.56 -5.87
C GLY A 200 26.62 -16.42 -6.14
N PHE A 201 26.21 -15.54 -7.07
CA PHE A 201 24.81 -15.36 -7.42
C PHE A 201 24.16 -16.69 -7.84
N GLN A 202 23.08 -17.02 -7.14
CA GLN A 202 22.18 -18.10 -7.50
C GLN A 202 20.79 -17.50 -7.63
N LEU A 203 20.06 -17.89 -8.67
CA LEU A 203 18.68 -17.42 -8.86
C LEU A 203 17.75 -17.97 -7.77
N PHE A 204 18.05 -19.17 -7.26
CA PHE A 204 17.24 -19.89 -6.28
C PHE A 204 18.10 -20.44 -5.13
N PRO A 205 18.76 -19.58 -4.33
CA PRO A 205 19.75 -20.03 -3.34
C PRO A 205 19.14 -20.94 -2.25
N ASN A 206 17.87 -20.72 -1.92
CA ASN A 206 17.11 -21.58 -0.99
C ASN A 206 16.01 -22.38 -1.71
N GLY A 207 16.19 -22.66 -3.00
CA GLY A 207 15.25 -23.40 -3.83
C GLY A 207 14.14 -22.56 -4.46
N PHE A 208 13.50 -23.13 -5.48
CA PHE A 208 12.48 -22.47 -6.30
C PHE A 208 11.23 -22.06 -5.50
N VAL A 209 10.82 -22.88 -4.53
CA VAL A 209 9.65 -22.60 -3.69
C VAL A 209 9.87 -21.34 -2.85
N SER A 210 11.04 -21.18 -2.23
CA SER A 210 11.40 -19.97 -1.46
C SER A 210 11.38 -18.70 -2.31
N PHE A 211 11.82 -18.81 -3.57
CA PHE A 211 11.74 -17.73 -4.54
C PHE A 211 10.29 -17.33 -4.85
N VAL A 212 9.43 -18.31 -5.14
CA VAL A 212 8.01 -18.08 -5.43
C VAL A 212 7.27 -17.50 -4.22
N MET A 213 7.57 -17.98 -3.01
CA MET A 213 6.98 -17.51 -1.77
C MET A 213 7.24 -16.02 -1.49
N ALA A 214 8.39 -15.47 -1.89
CA ALA A 214 8.72 -14.07 -1.65
C ALA A 214 7.84 -13.08 -2.44
N PHE A 215 7.17 -13.51 -3.52
CA PHE A 215 6.23 -12.66 -4.26
C PHE A 215 5.08 -12.15 -3.39
N GLN A 216 4.61 -12.94 -2.43
CA GLN A 216 3.52 -12.52 -1.52
C GLN A 216 3.93 -11.29 -0.70
N MET A 217 5.10 -11.35 -0.05
CA MET A 217 5.59 -10.26 0.80
C MET A 217 5.89 -9.00 -0.02
N VAL A 218 6.49 -9.18 -1.20
CA VAL A 218 6.76 -8.08 -2.13
C VAL A 218 5.48 -7.47 -2.67
N PHE A 219 4.47 -8.28 -2.98
CA PHE A 219 3.15 -7.79 -3.41
C PHE A 219 2.49 -6.96 -2.32
N PHE A 220 2.51 -7.41 -1.06
CA PHE A 220 2.02 -6.62 0.07
C PHE A 220 2.73 -5.26 0.16
N ALA A 221 4.04 -5.21 -0.06
CA ALA A 221 4.82 -3.97 -0.04
C ALA A 221 4.43 -2.96 -1.14
N TYR A 222 3.66 -3.37 -2.16
CA TYR A 222 3.13 -2.52 -3.23
C TYR A 222 1.63 -2.21 -3.11
N GLN A 223 0.93 -2.75 -2.11
CA GLN A 223 -0.46 -2.37 -1.86
C GLN A 223 -0.57 -0.87 -1.56
N ALA A 224 -1.74 -0.30 -1.81
CA ALA A 224 -2.02 1.14 -1.73
C ALA A 224 -1.35 2.01 -2.81
N ILE A 225 -0.64 1.44 -3.80
CA ILE A 225 -0.14 2.21 -4.96
C ILE A 225 -1.27 2.90 -5.74
N GLU A 226 -2.48 2.33 -5.69
CA GLU A 226 -3.70 2.87 -6.28
C GLU A 226 -4.19 4.17 -5.63
N PHE A 227 -3.70 4.53 -4.45
CA PHE A 227 -4.02 5.82 -3.82
C PHE A 227 -3.53 7.01 -4.65
N ILE A 228 -2.58 6.80 -5.56
CA ILE A 228 -2.23 7.80 -6.58
C ILE A 228 -3.47 8.18 -7.41
N GLY A 229 -4.30 7.21 -7.79
CA GLY A 229 -5.54 7.49 -8.53
C GLY A 229 -6.53 8.31 -7.71
N ILE A 230 -6.73 7.95 -6.44
CA ILE A 230 -7.65 8.66 -5.53
C ILE A 230 -7.19 10.10 -5.30
N THR A 231 -5.92 10.29 -4.91
CA THR A 231 -5.36 11.60 -4.58
C THR A 231 -5.26 12.52 -5.80
N THR A 232 -5.01 11.98 -7.00
CA THR A 232 -5.00 12.78 -8.23
C THR A 232 -6.40 13.27 -8.61
N SER A 233 -7.46 12.51 -8.34
CA SER A 233 -8.85 12.95 -8.55
C SER A 233 -9.20 14.19 -7.70
N GLU A 234 -8.61 14.32 -6.51
CA GLU A 234 -8.80 15.46 -5.61
C GLU A 234 -8.01 16.73 -6.02
N THR A 235 -7.20 16.68 -7.09
CA THR A 235 -6.42 17.84 -7.55
C THR A 235 -7.24 18.83 -8.39
N ALA A 236 -6.72 20.05 -8.56
CA ALA A 236 -7.35 21.06 -9.42
C ALA A 236 -7.34 20.68 -10.92
N ASN A 237 -6.35 19.89 -11.36
CA ASN A 237 -6.23 19.45 -12.75
C ASN A 237 -5.80 17.97 -12.86
N PRO A 238 -6.73 17.02 -12.59
CA PRO A 238 -6.42 15.60 -12.56
C PRO A 238 -5.81 15.07 -13.86
N ARG A 239 -6.31 15.51 -15.03
CA ARG A 239 -5.82 15.06 -16.34
C ARG A 239 -4.37 15.44 -16.62
N ALA A 240 -3.87 16.54 -16.06
CA ALA A 240 -2.47 16.93 -16.19
C ALA A 240 -1.55 16.21 -15.17
N VAL A 241 -2.06 15.95 -13.96
CA VAL A 241 -1.27 15.39 -12.85
C VAL A 241 -1.18 13.87 -12.93
N LEU A 242 -2.29 13.19 -13.21
CA LEU A 242 -2.41 11.73 -13.21
C LEU A 242 -1.38 11.03 -14.13
N PRO A 243 -1.22 11.42 -15.42
CA PRO A 243 -0.22 10.80 -16.29
C PRO A 243 1.22 10.96 -15.78
N LYS A 244 1.56 12.10 -15.17
CA LYS A 244 2.89 12.36 -14.63
C LYS A 244 3.16 11.47 -13.42
N ALA A 245 2.20 11.44 -12.48
CA ALA A 245 2.30 10.65 -11.25
C ALA A 245 2.48 9.15 -11.57
N ILE A 246 1.76 8.61 -12.55
CA ILE A 246 1.90 7.21 -12.94
C ILE A 246 3.23 6.95 -13.67
N LYS A 247 3.66 7.83 -14.58
CA LYS A 247 4.94 7.66 -15.31
C LYS A 247 6.17 7.64 -14.40
N GLU A 248 6.07 8.25 -13.22
CA GLU A 248 7.16 8.26 -12.22
C GLU A 248 7.22 6.99 -11.36
N ILE A 249 6.17 6.15 -11.36
CA ILE A 249 6.11 4.92 -10.56
C ILE A 249 7.33 4.00 -10.79
N PRO A 250 7.73 3.66 -12.04
CA PRO A 250 8.88 2.79 -12.27
C PRO A 250 10.18 3.34 -11.67
N LEU A 251 10.40 4.65 -11.76
CA LEU A 251 11.57 5.30 -11.17
C LEU A 251 11.58 5.13 -9.64
N ARG A 252 10.42 5.30 -9.00
CA ARG A 252 10.27 5.13 -7.54
C ARG A 252 10.51 3.68 -7.12
N ILE A 253 10.02 2.71 -7.91
CA ILE A 253 10.28 1.28 -7.69
C ILE A 253 11.78 0.98 -7.75
N VAL A 254 12.44 1.39 -8.83
CA VAL A 254 13.88 1.14 -9.03
C VAL A 254 14.70 1.82 -7.94
N LEU A 255 14.41 3.08 -7.64
CA LEU A 255 15.18 3.87 -6.68
C LEU A 255 14.98 3.40 -5.25
N PHE A 256 13.72 3.32 -4.78
CA PHE A 256 13.45 3.08 -3.37
C PHE A 256 13.54 1.61 -2.99
N TYR A 257 13.06 0.70 -3.84
CA TYR A 257 13.12 -0.74 -3.55
C TYR A 257 14.41 -1.35 -4.11
N GLY A 258 14.66 -1.19 -5.42
CA GLY A 258 15.87 -1.73 -6.04
C GLY A 258 17.14 -1.13 -5.44
N GLY A 259 17.22 0.19 -5.36
CA GLY A 259 18.38 0.93 -4.88
C GLY A 259 18.71 0.63 -3.42
N SER A 260 17.72 0.55 -2.52
CA SER A 260 17.95 0.20 -1.12
C SER A 260 18.47 -1.23 -0.94
N LEU A 261 17.88 -2.20 -1.65
CA LEU A 261 18.31 -3.61 -1.59
C LEU A 261 19.71 -3.80 -2.17
N LEU A 262 20.00 -3.16 -3.30
CA LEU A 262 21.34 -3.14 -3.90
C LEU A 262 22.37 -2.49 -2.96
N ALA A 263 22.01 -1.36 -2.34
CA ALA A 263 22.86 -0.66 -1.38
C ALA A 263 23.24 -1.56 -0.19
N ILE A 264 22.25 -2.22 0.41
CA ILE A 264 22.45 -3.17 1.52
C ILE A 264 23.39 -4.31 1.09
N MET A 265 23.09 -4.98 -0.03
CA MET A 265 23.85 -6.15 -0.48
C MET A 265 25.25 -5.81 -1.03
N ALA A 266 25.48 -4.58 -1.49
CA ALA A 266 26.81 -4.12 -1.86
C ALA A 266 27.72 -3.97 -0.63
N ILE A 267 27.17 -3.53 0.51
CA ILE A 267 27.94 -3.39 1.75
C ILE A 267 28.17 -4.75 2.41
N ILE A 268 27.12 -5.57 2.51
CA ILE A 268 27.13 -6.83 3.26
C ILE A 268 26.67 -7.97 2.35
N PRO A 269 27.48 -9.03 2.15
CA PRO A 269 27.03 -10.23 1.44
C PRO A 269 25.74 -10.77 2.06
N TRP A 270 24.78 -11.12 1.20
CA TRP A 270 23.42 -11.47 1.64
C TRP A 270 23.39 -12.68 2.60
N GLU A 271 24.35 -13.60 2.49
CA GLU A 271 24.50 -14.77 3.36
C GLU A 271 24.86 -14.42 4.81
N LYS A 272 25.35 -13.18 5.04
CA LYS A 272 25.75 -12.67 6.35
C LYS A 272 24.72 -11.76 6.99
N LEU A 273 23.62 -11.47 6.29
CA LEU A 273 22.50 -10.72 6.86
C LEU A 273 21.69 -11.64 7.77
N ALA A 274 21.76 -11.37 9.08
CA ALA A 274 20.91 -12.05 10.04
C ALA A 274 19.43 -11.70 9.79
N THR A 275 18.54 -12.67 9.95
CA THR A 275 17.10 -12.48 9.74
C THR A 275 16.42 -11.63 10.81
N ALA A 276 17.02 -11.57 12.01
CA ALA A 276 16.46 -10.88 13.17
C ALA A 276 16.77 -9.38 13.18
N ASP A 277 17.87 -8.96 12.53
CA ASP A 277 18.31 -7.58 12.52
C ASP A 277 17.83 -6.87 11.26
N SER A 278 17.44 -5.60 11.39
CA SER A 278 17.10 -4.79 10.22
C SER A 278 18.36 -4.49 9.40
N PRO A 279 18.43 -4.86 8.11
CA PRO A 279 19.61 -4.56 7.28
C PRO A 279 19.90 -3.06 7.17
N PHE A 280 18.86 -2.23 7.28
CA PHE A 280 18.98 -0.78 7.33
C PHE A 280 19.76 -0.32 8.56
N VAL A 281 19.50 -0.91 9.75
CA VAL A 281 20.22 -0.60 10.99
C VAL A 281 21.69 -0.96 10.85
N ILE A 282 21.99 -2.15 10.34
CA ILE A 282 23.37 -2.65 10.24
C ILE A 282 24.22 -1.72 9.38
N VAL A 283 23.71 -1.27 8.23
CA VAL A 283 24.45 -0.36 7.33
C VAL A 283 24.85 0.93 8.04
N PHE A 284 23.93 1.57 8.76
CA PHE A 284 24.26 2.82 9.45
C PHE A 284 25.13 2.62 10.70
N GLN A 285 25.03 1.48 11.38
CA GLN A 285 25.96 1.11 12.44
C GLN A 285 27.39 0.96 11.90
N LEU A 286 27.56 0.29 10.76
CA LEU A 286 28.87 0.16 10.09
C LEU A 286 29.44 1.51 9.65
N ALA A 287 28.57 2.46 9.27
CA ALA A 287 28.96 3.83 8.96
C ALA A 287 29.30 4.68 10.21
N GLY A 288 29.22 4.12 11.42
CA GLY A 288 29.62 4.78 12.67
C GLY A 288 28.48 5.46 13.44
N LEU A 289 27.22 5.35 12.99
CA LEU A 289 26.07 5.88 13.73
C LEU A 289 25.70 4.94 14.90
N LYS A 290 26.21 5.26 16.09
CA LYS A 290 25.96 4.48 17.33
C LYS A 290 24.46 4.34 17.67
N TRP A 291 23.64 5.32 17.28
CA TRP A 291 22.19 5.34 17.52
C TRP A 291 21.38 4.92 16.28
N ALA A 292 22.00 4.30 15.28
CA ALA A 292 21.36 3.85 14.04
C ALA A 292 20.15 2.94 14.27
N ALA A 293 20.20 2.08 15.29
CA ALA A 293 19.07 1.24 15.67
C ALA A 293 17.85 2.10 16.02
N ALA A 294 17.99 3.07 16.93
CA ALA A 294 16.93 4.00 17.30
C ALA A 294 16.47 4.87 16.12
N LEU A 295 17.40 5.33 15.27
CA LEU A 295 17.07 6.12 14.07
C LEU A 295 16.15 5.35 13.14
N ILE A 296 16.58 4.17 12.69
CA ILE A 296 15.83 3.38 11.73
C ILE A 296 14.52 2.92 12.35
N ASN A 297 14.52 2.51 13.61
CA ASN A 297 13.31 2.17 14.33
C ASN A 297 12.29 3.32 14.31
N PHE A 298 12.75 4.57 14.47
CA PHE A 298 11.92 5.77 14.33
C PHE A 298 11.44 6.01 12.89
N VAL A 299 12.31 5.82 11.89
CA VAL A 299 11.92 5.89 10.48
C VAL A 299 10.81 4.87 10.17
N VAL A 300 10.94 3.62 10.60
CA VAL A 300 9.90 2.61 10.31
C VAL A 300 8.63 2.86 11.11
N LEU A 301 8.72 3.33 12.36
CA LEU A 301 7.54 3.75 13.13
C LEU A 301 6.76 4.85 12.40
N THR A 302 7.45 5.88 11.90
CA THR A 302 6.80 6.97 11.14
C THR A 302 6.25 6.47 9.80
N SER A 303 6.91 5.49 9.17
CA SER A 303 6.39 4.81 7.98
C SER A 303 5.08 4.07 8.25
N ALA A 304 5.01 3.32 9.35
CA ALA A 304 3.82 2.58 9.76
C ALA A 304 2.68 3.52 10.14
N ALA A 305 2.98 4.58 10.90
CA ALA A 305 2.01 5.60 11.26
C ALA A 305 1.43 6.32 10.03
N SER A 306 2.26 6.64 9.03
CA SER A 306 1.83 7.21 7.74
C SER A 306 0.93 6.28 6.95
N ALA A 307 1.30 5.00 6.82
CA ALA A 307 0.48 4.02 6.14
C ALA A 307 -0.89 3.82 6.84
N LEU A 308 -0.90 3.76 8.17
CA LEU A 308 -2.12 3.68 8.96
C LEU A 308 -2.99 4.94 8.84
N ASN A 309 -2.38 6.13 8.89
CA ASN A 309 -3.09 7.39 8.75
C ASN A 309 -3.74 7.52 7.36
N SER A 310 -3.02 7.16 6.30
CA SER A 310 -3.56 7.08 4.93
C SER A 310 -4.67 6.03 4.80
N THR A 311 -4.53 4.91 5.51
CA THR A 311 -5.56 3.86 5.56
C THR A 311 -6.83 4.38 6.22
N LEU A 312 -6.74 5.02 7.39
CA LEU A 312 -7.90 5.59 8.09
C LEU A 312 -8.63 6.63 7.22
N TYR A 313 -7.86 7.51 6.56
CA TYR A 313 -8.38 8.49 5.60
C TYR A 313 -9.18 7.83 4.48
N SER A 314 -8.64 6.75 3.91
CA SER A 314 -9.22 6.00 2.79
C SER A 314 -10.43 5.18 3.22
N THR A 315 -10.34 4.42 4.32
CA THR A 315 -11.44 3.59 4.86
C THR A 315 -12.67 4.42 5.19
N GLY A 316 -12.49 5.63 5.75
CA GLY A 316 -13.59 6.51 6.08
C GLY A 316 -14.36 6.97 4.84
N ARG A 317 -13.65 7.36 3.77
CA ARG A 317 -14.26 7.77 2.50
C ARG A 317 -14.90 6.60 1.77
N HIS A 318 -14.29 5.42 1.80
CA HIS A 318 -14.88 4.25 1.18
C HIS A 318 -16.14 3.79 1.88
N LEU A 319 -16.16 3.76 3.21
CA LEU A 319 -17.37 3.39 3.94
C LEU A 319 -18.48 4.43 3.79
N TYR A 320 -18.13 5.72 3.72
CA TYR A 320 -19.05 6.79 3.36
C TYR A 320 -19.64 6.58 1.95
N GLN A 321 -18.81 6.24 0.97
CA GLN A 321 -19.25 5.96 -0.40
C GLN A 321 -20.17 4.73 -0.45
N ILE A 322 -19.80 3.64 0.22
CA ILE A 322 -20.62 2.41 0.32
C ILE A 322 -22.00 2.72 0.92
N ALA A 323 -22.07 3.62 1.91
CA ALA A 323 -23.33 4.03 2.53
C ALA A 323 -24.26 4.77 1.56
N HIS A 324 -23.72 5.46 0.55
CA HIS A 324 -24.49 6.13 -0.50
C HIS A 324 -24.84 5.18 -1.66
N ASP A 325 -23.89 4.35 -2.08
CA ASP A 325 -24.07 3.44 -3.21
C ASP A 325 -24.98 2.25 -2.85
N THR A 326 -24.89 1.77 -1.61
CA THR A 326 -25.70 0.66 -1.09
C THR A 326 -26.23 0.94 0.32
N PRO A 327 -27.22 1.84 0.45
CA PRO A 327 -27.86 2.13 1.73
C PRO A 327 -28.38 0.85 2.39
N ASN A 328 -28.14 0.71 3.69
CA ASN A 328 -28.68 -0.38 4.48
C ASN A 328 -28.89 0.07 5.93
N PRO A 329 -29.77 -0.61 6.70
CA PRO A 329 -30.16 -0.17 8.03
C PRO A 329 -28.98 -0.02 9.00
N PHE A 330 -27.94 -0.84 8.86
CA PHE A 330 -26.74 -0.75 9.69
C PHE A 330 -25.95 0.52 9.42
N LEU A 331 -25.65 0.82 8.14
CA LEU A 331 -24.92 2.03 7.75
C LEU A 331 -25.69 3.32 8.05
N GLU A 332 -27.01 3.29 7.93
CA GLU A 332 -27.89 4.40 8.32
C GLU A 332 -27.87 4.61 9.84
N LYS A 333 -27.96 3.53 10.63
CA LYS A 333 -27.94 3.56 12.09
C LYS A 333 -26.64 4.14 12.65
N ILE A 334 -25.49 3.75 12.08
CA ILE A 334 -24.20 4.33 12.48
C ILE A 334 -23.94 5.70 11.83
N GLY A 335 -24.82 6.15 10.92
CA GLY A 335 -24.68 7.42 10.20
C GLY A 335 -23.42 7.48 9.34
N ALA A 336 -23.02 6.38 8.69
CA ALA A 336 -21.82 6.31 7.87
C ALA A 336 -21.86 7.24 6.65
N GLY A 337 -23.06 7.53 6.13
CA GLY A 337 -23.28 8.48 5.04
C GLY A 337 -23.37 9.95 5.47
N LYS A 338 -23.05 10.31 6.71
CA LYS A 338 -23.11 11.70 7.18
C LYS A 338 -21.72 12.33 7.24
N LEU A 339 -21.64 13.60 6.83
CA LEU A 339 -20.45 14.44 7.01
C LEU A 339 -20.54 15.24 8.31
N SER A 340 -19.40 15.47 8.94
CA SER A 340 -19.26 16.39 10.07
C SER A 340 -19.34 17.86 9.60
N ARG A 341 -19.33 18.81 10.55
CA ARG A 341 -19.27 20.25 10.24
C ARG A 341 -18.01 20.65 9.46
N GLN A 342 -16.96 19.84 9.54
CA GLN A 342 -15.70 19.99 8.83
C GLN A 342 -15.68 19.28 7.46
N ASN A 343 -16.83 18.74 7.00
CA ASN A 343 -16.99 17.98 5.75
C ASN A 343 -16.15 16.70 5.70
N VAL A 344 -16.01 16.02 6.86
CA VAL A 344 -15.29 14.75 7.00
C VAL A 344 -16.28 13.65 7.41
N PRO A 345 -16.21 12.42 6.85
CA PRO A 345 -17.10 11.31 7.23
C PRO A 345 -16.71 10.69 8.59
N GLN A 346 -16.91 11.45 9.67
CA GLN A 346 -16.46 11.12 11.03
C GLN A 346 -16.92 9.73 11.50
N ASN A 347 -18.20 9.41 11.33
CA ASN A 347 -18.75 8.14 11.80
C ASN A 347 -18.16 6.95 11.04
N ALA A 348 -17.91 7.12 9.74
CA ALA A 348 -17.31 6.10 8.90
C ALA A 348 -15.83 5.85 9.28
N ILE A 349 -15.10 6.93 9.62
CA ILE A 349 -13.72 6.83 10.16
C ILE A 349 -13.74 6.09 11.50
N LEU A 350 -14.61 6.47 12.43
CA LEU A 350 -14.70 5.83 13.75
C LEU A 350 -15.11 4.36 13.67
N ALA A 351 -16.05 4.01 12.79
CA ALA A 351 -16.42 2.61 12.55
C ALA A 351 -15.24 1.79 11.98
N SER A 352 -14.50 2.39 11.04
CA SER A 352 -13.30 1.76 10.46
C SER A 352 -12.20 1.59 11.51
N ALA A 353 -11.91 2.63 12.30
CA ALA A 353 -10.95 2.58 13.40
C ALA A 353 -11.35 1.53 14.44
N THR A 354 -12.63 1.45 14.81
CA THR A 354 -13.13 0.42 15.74
C THR A 354 -12.90 -0.98 15.19
N THR A 355 -13.06 -1.17 13.87
CA THR A 355 -12.80 -2.46 13.23
C THR A 355 -11.29 -2.77 13.24
N ILE A 356 -10.44 -1.80 12.94
CA ILE A 356 -8.96 -1.96 13.02
C ILE A 356 -8.52 -2.29 14.45
N ALA A 357 -9.18 -1.74 15.47
CA ALA A 357 -8.87 -2.01 16.88
C ALA A 357 -8.94 -3.50 17.24
N PHE A 358 -9.67 -4.32 16.48
CA PHE A 358 -9.66 -5.77 16.67
C PHE A 358 -8.27 -6.40 16.46
N ALA A 359 -7.33 -5.73 15.77
CA ALA A 359 -5.93 -6.15 15.68
C ALA A 359 -5.30 -6.44 17.06
N ALA A 360 -5.69 -5.67 18.08
CA ALA A 360 -5.24 -5.82 19.46
C ALA A 360 -5.53 -7.18 20.07
N PHE A 361 -6.53 -7.89 19.56
CA PHE A 361 -6.96 -9.18 20.07
C PHE A 361 -6.51 -10.35 19.19
N ILE A 362 -6.02 -10.11 17.97
CA ILE A 362 -5.63 -11.18 17.03
C ILE A 362 -4.51 -12.05 17.59
N LYS A 363 -3.53 -11.46 18.30
CA LYS A 363 -2.42 -12.21 18.91
C LYS A 363 -2.86 -13.17 20.03
N ILE A 364 -4.06 -12.96 20.60
CA ILE A 364 -4.61 -13.79 21.68
C ILE A 364 -5.33 -15.03 21.13
N LEU A 365 -5.62 -15.06 19.82
CA LEU A 365 -6.33 -16.17 19.20
C LEU A 365 -5.47 -17.45 19.18
N PRO A 366 -6.01 -18.60 19.65
CA PRO A 366 -5.32 -19.87 19.57
C PRO A 366 -4.95 -20.21 18.12
N GLY A 367 -3.70 -20.63 17.88
CA GLY A 367 -3.22 -21.04 16.56
C GLY A 367 -2.66 -19.90 15.68
N VAL A 368 -2.66 -18.65 16.14
CA VAL A 368 -2.01 -17.54 15.42
C VAL A 368 -0.58 -17.35 15.90
N SER A 369 0.39 -17.87 15.15
CA SER A 369 1.83 -17.71 15.44
C SER A 369 2.42 -16.41 14.88
N ASP A 370 1.92 -15.96 13.73
CA ASP A 370 2.33 -14.72 13.05
C ASP A 370 1.08 -13.91 12.65
N SER A 371 0.61 -13.04 13.54
CA SER A 371 -0.55 -12.18 13.28
C SER A 371 -0.35 -11.30 12.05
N PHE A 372 0.89 -10.82 11.81
CA PHE A 372 1.18 -9.95 10.68
C PHE A 372 1.06 -10.72 9.36
N ALA A 373 1.66 -11.92 9.25
CA ALA A 373 1.53 -12.75 8.06
C ALA A 373 0.07 -13.15 7.78
N LEU A 374 -0.70 -13.50 8.82
CA LEU A 374 -2.12 -13.84 8.69
C LEU A 374 -2.93 -12.66 8.11
N ILE A 375 -2.79 -11.48 8.69
CA ILE A 375 -3.51 -10.26 8.29
C ILE A 375 -3.11 -9.85 6.87
N THR A 376 -1.80 -9.80 6.58
CA THR A 376 -1.30 -9.37 5.28
C THR A 376 -1.65 -10.35 4.16
N ALA A 377 -1.67 -11.67 4.42
CA ALA A 377 -2.14 -12.67 3.47
C ALA A 377 -3.65 -12.52 3.20
N SER A 378 -4.44 -12.29 4.25
CA SER A 378 -5.90 -12.07 4.13
C SER A 378 -6.21 -10.82 3.28
N SER A 379 -5.49 -9.71 3.53
CA SER A 379 -5.56 -8.49 2.71
C SER A 379 -5.19 -8.78 1.26
N SER A 380 -4.01 -9.39 1.05
CA SER A 380 -3.44 -9.61 -0.28
C SER A 380 -4.34 -10.44 -1.17
N GLY A 381 -4.94 -11.51 -0.65
CA GLY A 381 -5.83 -12.37 -1.43
C GLY A 381 -7.04 -11.62 -1.97
N VAL A 382 -7.68 -10.80 -1.13
CA VAL A 382 -8.86 -10.01 -1.54
C VAL A 382 -8.45 -8.88 -2.50
N TYR A 383 -7.32 -8.22 -2.26
CA TYR A 383 -6.74 -7.22 -3.15
C TYR A 383 -6.48 -7.75 -4.56
N ILE A 384 -5.92 -8.95 -4.66
CA ILE A 384 -5.66 -9.61 -5.95
C ILE A 384 -6.95 -9.80 -6.74
N ALA A 385 -8.04 -10.22 -6.10
CA ALA A 385 -9.33 -10.33 -6.77
C ALA A 385 -9.84 -8.98 -7.29
N ILE A 386 -9.73 -7.92 -6.48
CA ILE A 386 -10.14 -6.55 -6.86
C ILE A 386 -9.30 -6.03 -8.03
N TYR A 387 -7.98 -6.23 -8.00
CA TYR A 387 -7.11 -5.86 -9.10
C TYR A 387 -7.40 -6.66 -10.37
N GLY A 388 -7.68 -7.96 -10.25
CA GLY A 388 -8.16 -8.78 -11.36
C GLY A 388 -9.45 -8.24 -11.98
N LEU A 389 -10.44 -7.90 -11.16
CA LEU A 389 -11.69 -7.25 -11.61
C LEU A 389 -11.43 -5.88 -12.25
N THR A 390 -10.47 -5.12 -11.75
CA THR A 390 -10.07 -3.83 -12.33
C THR A 390 -9.49 -4.02 -13.73
N MET A 391 -8.65 -5.02 -13.92
CA MET A 391 -8.08 -5.36 -15.23
C MET A 391 -9.18 -5.81 -16.22
N LEU A 392 -10.14 -6.60 -15.76
CA LEU A 392 -11.33 -6.97 -16.54
C LEU A 392 -12.22 -5.77 -16.89
N ALA A 393 -12.44 -4.85 -15.94
CA ALA A 393 -13.17 -3.61 -16.16
C ALA A 393 -12.48 -2.76 -17.24
N HIS A 394 -11.16 -2.66 -17.21
CA HIS A 394 -10.38 -1.97 -18.24
C HIS A 394 -10.52 -2.63 -19.62
N LEU A 395 -10.54 -3.96 -19.73
CA LEU A 395 -10.78 -4.65 -21.01
C LEU A 395 -12.16 -4.34 -21.59
N LYS A 396 -13.17 -4.22 -20.73
CA LYS A 396 -14.53 -3.85 -21.15
C LYS A 396 -14.63 -2.36 -21.48
N TYR A 397 -13.98 -1.49 -20.71
CA TYR A 397 -13.84 -0.06 -21.03
C TYR A 397 -13.28 0.13 -22.45
N ARG A 398 -12.19 -0.57 -22.80
CA ARG A 398 -11.58 -0.52 -24.14
C ARG A 398 -12.49 -0.96 -25.29
N LYS A 399 -13.59 -1.67 -25.00
CA LYS A 399 -14.60 -2.11 -25.97
C LYS A 399 -15.91 -1.31 -25.87
N SER A 400 -15.99 -0.38 -24.91
CA SER A 400 -17.18 0.41 -24.63
C SER A 400 -17.21 1.69 -25.47
N PRO A 401 -18.39 2.32 -25.66
CA PRO A 401 -18.49 3.62 -26.33
C PRO A 401 -17.81 4.75 -25.55
N ASP A 402 -17.50 4.53 -24.26
CA ASP A 402 -16.80 5.49 -23.40
C ASP A 402 -15.30 5.58 -23.71
N PHE A 403 -14.77 4.69 -24.54
CA PHE A 403 -13.33 4.65 -24.80
C PHE A 403 -12.81 5.93 -25.48
N MET A 404 -11.88 6.62 -24.79
CA MET A 404 -11.23 7.84 -25.26
C MET A 404 -9.90 7.51 -25.96
N ALA A 405 -9.94 7.39 -27.29
CA ALA A 405 -8.78 6.98 -28.11
C ALA A 405 -7.63 7.98 -28.13
N ASP A 406 -7.91 9.26 -27.93
CA ASP A 406 -6.95 10.36 -27.84
C ASP A 406 -6.49 10.65 -26.39
N GLY A 407 -6.83 9.78 -25.45
CA GLY A 407 -6.52 9.92 -24.03
C GLY A 407 -5.18 9.32 -23.58
N TYR A 408 -5.05 9.11 -22.28
CA TYR A 408 -3.90 8.43 -21.67
C TYR A 408 -4.04 6.91 -21.77
N LEU A 409 -3.36 6.28 -22.74
CA LEU A 409 -3.59 4.88 -23.10
C LEU A 409 -2.59 3.90 -22.46
N MET A 410 -3.06 2.82 -21.82
CA MET A 410 -2.24 1.63 -21.54
C MET A 410 -1.71 1.02 -22.85
N PRO A 411 -0.37 0.90 -23.01
CA PRO A 411 0.19 0.31 -24.22
C PRO A 411 -0.13 -1.19 -24.30
N ALA A 412 -0.23 -1.73 -25.52
CA ALA A 412 -0.38 -3.16 -25.79
C ALA A 412 -1.41 -3.90 -24.89
N TYR A 413 -2.53 -3.24 -24.56
CA TYR A 413 -3.48 -3.73 -23.54
C TYR A 413 -4.00 -5.14 -23.83
N LYS A 414 -4.14 -5.53 -25.10
CA LYS A 414 -4.60 -6.87 -25.51
C LYS A 414 -3.71 -8.00 -24.99
N PHE A 415 -2.42 -7.73 -24.79
CA PHE A 415 -1.45 -8.68 -24.25
C PHE A 415 -1.14 -8.39 -22.78
N LEU A 416 -0.82 -7.13 -22.45
CA LEU A 416 -0.36 -6.77 -21.11
C LEU A 416 -1.45 -6.90 -20.05
N ASN A 417 -2.72 -6.72 -20.39
CA ASN A 417 -3.80 -6.83 -19.43
C ASN A 417 -4.06 -8.30 -19.01
N PRO A 418 -4.25 -9.27 -19.93
CA PRO A 418 -4.27 -10.69 -19.57
C PRO A 418 -3.01 -11.17 -18.85
N LEU A 419 -1.82 -10.71 -19.27
CA LEU A 419 -0.58 -11.06 -18.61
C LEU A 419 -0.53 -10.57 -17.14
N THR A 420 -1.04 -9.37 -16.88
CA THR A 420 -1.13 -8.81 -15.52
C THR A 420 -2.11 -9.62 -14.66
N MET A 421 -3.25 -10.03 -15.22
CA MET A 421 -4.20 -10.91 -14.51
C MET A 421 -3.58 -12.28 -14.20
N LEU A 422 -2.82 -12.86 -15.14
CA LEU A 422 -2.10 -14.12 -14.90
C LEU A 422 -1.07 -13.98 -13.78
N PHE A 423 -0.33 -12.86 -13.74
CA PHE A 423 0.60 -12.58 -12.66
C PHE A 423 -0.12 -12.47 -11.31
N PHE A 424 -1.25 -11.76 -11.23
CA PHE A 424 -2.03 -11.69 -9.99
C PHE A 424 -2.54 -13.08 -9.57
N ALA A 425 -3.03 -13.91 -10.49
CA ALA A 425 -3.40 -15.29 -10.18
C ALA A 425 -2.20 -16.11 -9.67
N PHE A 426 -1.02 -15.92 -10.25
CA PHE A 426 0.22 -16.53 -9.75
C PHE A 426 0.52 -16.10 -8.30
N VAL A 427 0.50 -14.80 -8.00
CA VAL A 427 0.71 -14.29 -6.63
C VAL A 427 -0.35 -14.82 -5.66
N PHE A 428 -1.60 -14.99 -6.10
CA PHE A 428 -2.65 -15.59 -5.27
C PHE A 428 -2.32 -17.03 -4.88
N VAL A 429 -1.80 -17.82 -5.82
CA VAL A 429 -1.36 -19.20 -5.56
C VAL A 429 -0.19 -19.22 -4.58
N THR A 430 0.73 -18.25 -4.64
CA THR A 430 1.87 -18.22 -3.71
C THR A 430 1.45 -18.01 -2.24
N LEU A 431 0.27 -17.42 -1.99
CA LEU A 431 -0.30 -17.28 -0.64
C LEU A 431 -0.54 -18.62 0.06
N PHE A 432 -0.73 -19.70 -0.68
CA PHE A 432 -0.99 -21.04 -0.13
C PHE A 432 0.28 -21.82 0.20
N LEU A 433 1.44 -21.31 -0.18
CA LEU A 433 2.69 -22.06 -0.06
C LEU A 433 3.33 -21.95 1.32
N GLN A 434 3.13 -20.84 2.05
CA GLN A 434 3.68 -20.66 3.40
C GLN A 434 2.66 -21.01 4.49
N GLU A 435 3.11 -21.71 5.52
CA GLU A 435 2.27 -22.04 6.70
C GLU A 435 1.74 -20.80 7.41
N SER A 436 2.52 -19.71 7.47
CA SER A 436 2.10 -18.45 8.09
C SER A 436 1.03 -17.68 7.30
N THR A 437 0.87 -17.97 6.01
CA THR A 437 -0.06 -17.25 5.12
C THR A 437 -1.27 -18.07 4.70
N VAL A 438 -1.19 -19.41 4.75
CA VAL A 438 -2.22 -20.33 4.22
C VAL A 438 -3.60 -20.09 4.84
N VAL A 439 -3.67 -19.83 6.14
CA VAL A 439 -4.95 -19.57 6.82
C VAL A 439 -5.61 -18.30 6.28
N GLY A 440 -4.82 -17.24 6.09
CA GLY A 440 -5.29 -15.99 5.48
C GLY A 440 -5.68 -16.16 4.01
N ALA A 441 -4.91 -16.98 3.27
CA ALA A 441 -5.20 -17.32 1.89
C ALA A 441 -6.54 -18.04 1.75
N ILE A 442 -6.80 -19.06 2.59
CA ILE A 442 -8.08 -19.78 2.65
C ILE A 442 -9.22 -18.82 3.00
N GLY A 443 -9.04 -17.99 4.02
CA GLY A 443 -10.03 -16.99 4.42
C GLY A 443 -10.39 -16.03 3.27
N SER A 444 -9.37 -15.53 2.55
CA SER A 444 -9.58 -14.67 1.39
C SER A 444 -10.28 -15.39 0.24
N ALA A 445 -9.94 -16.66 -0.03
CA ALA A 445 -10.59 -17.47 -1.07
C ALA A 445 -12.06 -17.71 -0.75
N VAL A 446 -12.37 -18.07 0.50
CA VAL A 446 -13.74 -18.24 0.98
C VAL A 446 -14.50 -16.92 0.85
N TRP A 447 -13.91 -15.79 1.24
CA TRP A 447 -14.52 -14.47 1.06
C TRP A 447 -14.82 -14.19 -0.42
N ILE A 448 -13.83 -14.35 -1.31
CA ILE A 448 -13.99 -14.11 -2.76
C ILE A 448 -15.12 -14.94 -3.34
N VAL A 449 -15.20 -16.23 -3.00
CA VAL A 449 -16.21 -17.14 -3.54
C VAL A 449 -17.58 -16.87 -2.92
N VAL A 450 -17.69 -16.91 -1.59
CA VAL A 450 -18.99 -16.81 -0.88
C VAL A 450 -19.58 -15.42 -1.03
N PHE A 451 -18.80 -14.38 -0.72
CA PHE A 451 -19.28 -13.01 -0.82
C PHE A 451 -19.43 -12.57 -2.29
N GLY A 452 -18.57 -13.07 -3.18
CA GLY A 452 -18.72 -12.87 -4.62
C GLY A 452 -20.04 -13.42 -5.14
N LEU A 453 -20.36 -14.69 -4.84
CA LEU A 453 -21.63 -15.32 -5.23
C LEU A 453 -22.82 -14.59 -4.63
N TYR A 454 -22.79 -14.29 -3.32
CA TYR A 454 -23.85 -13.53 -2.66
C TYR A 454 -24.08 -12.17 -3.34
N SER A 455 -23.00 -11.45 -3.67
CA SER A 455 -23.09 -10.14 -4.34
C SER A 455 -23.71 -10.26 -5.73
N GLN A 456 -23.39 -11.32 -6.49
CA GLN A 456 -24.03 -11.57 -7.78
C GLN A 456 -25.51 -11.92 -7.61
N PHE A 457 -25.88 -12.77 -6.65
CA PHE A 457 -27.27 -13.15 -6.40
C PHE A 457 -28.12 -11.96 -5.96
N LYS A 458 -27.62 -11.13 -5.05
CA LYS A 458 -28.31 -9.95 -4.53
C LYS A 458 -28.70 -8.95 -5.61
N PHE A 459 -27.88 -8.83 -6.66
CA PHE A 459 -28.08 -7.88 -7.75
C PHE A 459 -28.39 -8.54 -9.10
N ARG A 460 -28.74 -9.83 -9.08
CA ARG A 460 -29.23 -10.54 -10.26
C ARG A 460 -30.62 -10.00 -10.59
N LYS A 461 -30.75 -9.35 -11.75
CA LYS A 461 -32.05 -8.96 -12.30
C LYS A 461 -32.84 -10.18 -12.75
#